data_AF-A0A7V8DAS9-F1
#
_entry.id   AF-A0A7V8DAS9-F1
#
_cell.length_a   1.000
_cell.length_b   1.000
_cell.length_c   1.000
_cell.angle_alpha   90.00
_cell.angle_beta   90.00
_cell.angle_gamma   90.00
#
_symmetry.space_group_name_H-M   'P 1'
#
loop_
_entity.id
_entity.type
_entity.pdbx_description
1 polymer ?
#
loop_
_entity_poly.entity_id
_entity_poly.type
_entity_poly.pdbx_seq_one_letter_code
_entity_poly.pdbx_strand_id
1 'polypeptide(L)'
;MTTMILSAALFLLVQPAAWARDAGELDRSAARVERFDIDAEGNGFKLLGDFEGTTIIFKVYDSSGATAGGLKLPSRYSNYRGEIASYRIARFLGVTIFPATVPKSLDAATAARLAAILEAKAFRTDRDDHHQRAIKTKEENRLAALRTLRGETGVEGCFKEWVENIQFVSEIGTRSALGAHPVMKYLKAGGPLPPEGAARLKQCTYLMSEKGCFSGEIEWRRLARDISDMMLVDALAGNLDRFPGGNVHMRSLDGVRKKVKGGVRFPRVEILALDNGATFMGPSPRNLDDLTGRSAPALRVERFAAGRHAKLREMKVLLDQDPAAAREKFFLNSFEDSGGRVIDMLEQLSENVDAALAYLEKNAASHGPRAVLP
;
A
#
# COMPACT_ATOMS: atom_id res chain seq x y z
N MET A 1 -17.86 60.97 16.66
CA MET A 1 -16.57 60.29 16.93
C MET A 1 -16.86 59.01 17.70
N THR A 2 -17.06 57.90 16.98
CA THR A 2 -17.05 56.56 17.60
C THR A 2 -16.56 55.59 16.53
N THR A 3 -15.26 55.35 16.56
CA THR A 3 -14.55 54.42 15.68
C THR A 3 -14.90 53.00 16.11
N MET A 4 -15.67 52.27 15.31
CA MET A 4 -15.88 50.84 15.52
C MET A 4 -14.87 50.07 14.69
N ILE A 5 -13.99 49.40 15.42
CA ILE A 5 -12.82 48.64 14.95
C ILE A 5 -13.29 47.42 14.15
N LEU A 6 -12.75 47.29 12.93
CA LEU A 6 -12.77 46.07 12.15
C LEU A 6 -12.14 44.94 13.00
N SER A 7 -12.95 43.97 13.42
CA SER A 7 -12.46 42.64 13.78
C SER A 7 -12.00 41.94 12.51
N ALA A 8 -10.73 42.15 12.14
CA ALA A 8 -10.02 41.27 11.24
C ALA A 8 -10.04 39.87 11.86
N ALA A 9 -10.79 38.97 11.21
CA ALA A 9 -10.69 37.54 11.41
C ALA A 9 -9.23 37.14 11.13
N LEU A 10 -8.43 37.07 12.18
CA LEU A 10 -7.11 36.47 12.17
C LEU A 10 -7.33 34.98 11.92
N PHE A 11 -7.35 34.58 10.65
CA PHE A 11 -7.10 33.21 10.23
C PHE A 11 -5.76 32.82 10.85
N LEU A 12 -5.81 32.16 12.00
CA LEU A 12 -4.72 31.34 12.49
C LEU A 12 -4.50 30.28 11.41
N LEU A 13 -3.57 30.57 10.50
CA LEU A 13 -2.83 29.59 9.74
C LEU A 13 -2.13 28.70 10.78
N VAL A 14 -2.86 27.72 11.31
CA VAL A 14 -2.27 26.55 11.93
C VAL A 14 -1.39 25.97 10.83
N GLN A 15 -0.09 26.25 10.89
CA GLN A 15 0.86 25.59 10.01
C GLN A 15 0.61 24.09 10.17
N PRO A 16 0.32 23.35 9.09
CA PRO A 16 0.17 21.91 9.20
C PRO A 16 1.48 21.40 9.78
N ALA A 17 1.43 20.90 11.01
CA ALA A 17 2.59 20.38 11.70
C ALA A 17 3.31 19.39 10.77
N ALA A 18 4.64 19.45 10.75
CA ALA A 18 5.58 18.85 9.80
C ALA A 18 5.59 17.29 9.76
N TRP A 19 4.42 16.65 9.79
CA TRP A 19 4.23 15.21 9.90
C TRP A 19 3.96 14.54 8.57
N ALA A 20 3.37 15.20 7.58
CA ALA A 20 3.22 14.57 6.26
C ALA A 20 4.57 14.52 5.51
N ARG A 21 4.80 13.46 4.72
CA ARG A 21 5.77 13.55 3.61
C ARG A 21 5.34 14.75 2.76
N ASP A 22 6.26 15.67 2.53
CA ASP A 22 6.04 16.72 1.54
C ASP A 22 5.72 16.06 0.19
N ALA A 23 4.77 16.62 -0.56
CA ALA A 23 4.45 16.19 -1.92
C ALA A 23 5.72 16.06 -2.78
N GLY A 24 6.69 16.97 -2.59
CA GLY A 24 7.98 16.90 -3.24
C GLY A 24 8.80 15.65 -2.90
N GLU A 25 8.68 15.07 -1.70
CA GLU A 25 9.36 13.82 -1.35
C GLU A 25 8.77 12.61 -2.08
N LEU A 26 7.45 12.58 -2.25
CA LEU A 26 6.76 11.54 -3.00
C LEU A 26 7.13 11.58 -4.48
N ASP A 27 7.18 12.78 -5.05
CA ASP A 27 7.56 12.98 -6.45
C ASP A 27 9.02 12.60 -6.68
N ARG A 28 9.93 12.94 -5.75
CA ARG A 28 11.33 12.51 -5.79
C ARG A 28 11.46 10.99 -5.71
N SER A 29 10.71 10.34 -4.82
CA SER A 29 10.71 8.88 -4.71
C SER A 29 10.22 8.22 -6.01
N ALA A 30 9.08 8.67 -6.53
CA ALA A 30 8.51 8.19 -7.78
C ALA A 30 9.51 8.34 -8.94
N ALA A 31 10.07 9.54 -9.11
CA ALA A 31 11.03 9.83 -10.16
C ALA A 31 12.34 9.03 -10.01
N ARG A 32 12.73 8.64 -8.79
CA ARG A 32 13.89 7.77 -8.56
C ARG A 32 13.60 6.35 -9.02
N VAL A 33 12.47 5.78 -8.61
CA VAL A 33 12.08 4.41 -8.99
C VAL A 33 11.82 4.31 -10.50
N GLU A 34 11.21 5.33 -11.09
CA GLU A 34 10.95 5.41 -12.53
C GLU A 34 12.24 5.48 -13.36
N ARG A 35 13.20 6.33 -12.97
CA ARG A 35 14.48 6.48 -13.67
C ARG A 35 15.51 5.39 -13.39
N PHE A 36 15.27 4.52 -12.40
CA PHE A 36 16.19 3.44 -12.10
C PHE A 36 16.27 2.46 -13.27
N ASP A 37 17.42 2.36 -13.90
CA ASP A 37 17.70 1.35 -14.91
C ASP A 37 17.92 0.01 -14.21
N ILE A 38 16.97 -0.91 -14.36
CA ILE A 38 17.04 -2.22 -13.69
C ILE A 38 18.01 -3.17 -14.38
N ASP A 39 18.27 -2.96 -15.67
CA ASP A 39 19.10 -3.84 -16.50
C ASP A 39 20.59 -3.44 -16.49
N ALA A 40 20.94 -2.34 -15.82
CA ALA A 40 22.33 -1.92 -15.68
C ALA A 40 23.21 -3.06 -15.12
N GLU A 41 24.30 -3.38 -15.82
CA GLU A 41 25.17 -4.54 -15.53
C GLU A 41 25.66 -4.57 -14.07
N GLY A 42 25.97 -3.39 -13.51
CA GLY A 42 26.45 -3.23 -12.13
C GLY A 42 25.40 -3.46 -11.04
N ASN A 43 24.11 -3.56 -11.37
CA ASN A 43 23.08 -3.83 -10.38
C ASN A 43 23.22 -5.23 -9.79
N GLY A 44 22.91 -5.38 -8.50
CA GLY A 44 22.88 -6.66 -7.80
C GLY A 44 21.46 -7.16 -7.56
N PHE A 45 21.27 -8.48 -7.45
CA PHE A 45 19.98 -9.09 -7.14
C PHE A 45 20.12 -10.16 -6.05
N LYS A 46 19.14 -10.24 -5.15
CA LYS A 46 19.03 -11.31 -4.15
C LYS A 46 17.56 -11.60 -3.86
N LEU A 47 17.20 -12.84 -3.56
CA LEU A 47 15.85 -13.14 -3.05
C LEU A 47 15.62 -12.51 -1.67
N LEU A 48 14.50 -11.81 -1.54
CA LEU A 48 14.06 -11.24 -0.26
C LEU A 48 13.39 -12.33 0.58
N GLY A 49 14.03 -12.68 1.71
CA GLY A 49 13.48 -13.58 2.73
C GLY A 49 13.42 -15.06 2.32
N ASP A 50 14.07 -15.93 3.09
CA ASP A 50 14.04 -17.37 2.85
C ASP A 50 12.67 -17.98 3.20
N PHE A 51 12.01 -17.50 4.27
CA PHE A 51 10.82 -18.14 4.84
C PHE A 51 9.59 -17.25 5.01
N GLU A 52 9.67 -15.95 4.69
CA GLU A 52 8.54 -15.03 4.85
C GLU A 52 7.76 -14.90 3.54
N GLY A 53 6.42 -14.96 3.65
CA GLY A 53 5.48 -14.82 2.54
C GLY A 53 5.52 -15.95 1.50
N THR A 54 4.57 -15.93 0.58
CA THR A 54 4.48 -16.87 -0.56
C THR A 54 4.96 -16.28 -1.87
N THR A 55 5.12 -14.95 -1.95
CA THR A 55 5.50 -14.23 -3.18
C THR A 55 7.02 -14.27 -3.39
N ILE A 56 7.45 -14.37 -4.65
CA ILE A 56 8.86 -14.23 -5.05
C ILE A 56 9.17 -12.74 -5.23
N ILE A 57 10.11 -12.24 -4.43
CA ILE A 57 10.54 -10.84 -4.48
C ILE A 57 12.06 -10.82 -4.58
N PHE A 58 12.59 -10.09 -5.56
CA PHE A 58 14.01 -9.81 -5.66
C PHE A 58 14.31 -8.47 -5.02
N LYS A 59 15.18 -8.48 -4.01
CA LYS A 59 15.83 -7.27 -3.53
C LYS A 59 16.89 -6.85 -4.55
N VAL A 60 16.80 -5.61 -5.01
CA VAL A 60 17.66 -5.03 -6.04
C VAL A 60 18.65 -4.07 -5.39
N TYR A 61 19.91 -4.17 -5.78
CA TYR A 61 20.99 -3.30 -5.35
C TYR A 61 21.48 -2.49 -6.55
N ASP A 62 21.83 -1.23 -6.32
CA ASP A 62 22.51 -0.43 -7.34
C ASP A 62 24.00 -0.80 -7.44
N SER A 63 24.72 -0.15 -8.36
CA SER A 63 26.16 -0.37 -8.56
C SER A 63 27.05 0.02 -7.38
N SER A 64 26.53 0.76 -6.40
CA SER A 64 27.22 1.05 -5.13
C SER A 64 26.99 -0.02 -4.06
N GLY A 65 26.12 -0.99 -4.33
CA GLY A 65 25.69 -2.00 -3.37
C GLY A 65 24.59 -1.53 -2.41
N ALA A 66 24.09 -0.30 -2.56
CA ALA A 66 22.95 0.19 -1.79
C ALA A 66 21.65 -0.46 -2.28
N THR A 67 20.66 -0.62 -1.39
CA THR A 67 19.38 -1.21 -1.82
C THR A 67 18.55 -0.18 -2.59
N ALA A 68 18.28 -0.48 -3.86
CA ALA A 68 17.51 0.40 -4.73
C ALA A 68 15.99 0.16 -4.61
N GLY A 69 15.58 -1.10 -4.47
CA GLY A 69 14.15 -1.45 -4.51
C GLY A 69 13.86 -2.94 -4.37
N GLY A 70 12.58 -3.27 -4.52
CA GLY A 70 12.09 -4.64 -4.65
C GLY A 70 11.48 -4.84 -6.03
N LEU A 71 11.92 -5.87 -6.75
CA LEU A 71 11.33 -6.31 -8.01
C LEU A 71 10.41 -7.50 -7.75
N LYS A 72 9.16 -7.40 -8.22
CA LYS A 72 8.18 -8.50 -8.21
C LYS A 72 7.82 -8.89 -9.63
N LEU A 73 7.87 -10.18 -9.90
CA LEU A 73 7.49 -10.77 -11.18
C LEU A 73 6.04 -11.30 -11.12
N PRO A 74 5.41 -11.55 -12.27
CA PRO A 74 4.15 -12.28 -12.35
C PRO A 74 4.23 -13.59 -11.56
N SER A 75 3.21 -13.86 -10.75
CA SER A 75 3.05 -15.14 -10.07
C SER A 75 1.57 -15.49 -9.95
N ARG A 76 1.28 -16.74 -9.57
CA ARG A 76 -0.10 -17.23 -9.45
C ARG A 76 -0.91 -16.45 -8.41
N TYR A 77 -0.25 -16.01 -7.34
CA TYR A 77 -0.89 -15.40 -6.17
C TYR A 77 -0.52 -13.93 -5.96
N SER A 78 0.22 -13.34 -6.89
CA SER A 78 0.59 -11.92 -6.84
C SER A 78 0.47 -11.30 -8.23
N ASN A 79 -0.44 -10.35 -8.33
CA ASN A 79 -0.65 -9.50 -9.49
C ASN A 79 0.24 -8.26 -9.39
N TYR A 80 1.39 -8.26 -10.06
CA TYR A 80 2.29 -7.09 -10.07
C TYR A 80 1.60 -5.82 -10.63
N ARG A 81 0.69 -5.97 -11.60
CA ARG A 81 -0.13 -4.86 -12.14
C ARG A 81 -1.05 -4.29 -11.07
N GLY A 82 -1.53 -5.13 -10.16
CA GLY A 82 -2.27 -4.72 -8.98
C GLY A 82 -1.47 -3.84 -8.00
N GLU A 83 -0.18 -4.15 -7.80
CA GLU A 83 0.71 -3.28 -7.00
C GLU A 83 0.86 -1.89 -7.62
N ILE A 84 1.04 -1.84 -8.94
CA ILE A 84 1.15 -0.59 -9.71
C ILE A 84 -0.16 0.20 -9.63
N ALA A 85 -1.30 -0.46 -9.87
CA ALA A 85 -2.62 0.15 -9.83
C ALA A 85 -2.95 0.72 -8.46
N SER A 86 -2.67 -0.02 -7.39
CA SER A 86 -2.87 0.43 -6.00
C SER A 86 -2.09 1.71 -5.71
N TYR A 87 -0.82 1.77 -6.12
CA TYR A 87 -0.01 2.97 -5.99
C TYR A 87 -0.58 4.15 -6.80
N ARG A 88 -1.00 3.92 -8.05
CA ARG A 88 -1.55 4.98 -8.92
C ARG A 88 -2.90 5.50 -8.46
N ILE A 89 -3.80 4.62 -8.01
CA ILE A 89 -5.07 4.98 -7.36
C ILE A 89 -4.80 5.82 -6.11
N ALA A 90 -3.88 5.37 -5.24
CA ALA A 90 -3.49 6.11 -4.05
C ALA A 90 -2.96 7.51 -4.41
N ARG A 91 -2.08 7.63 -5.41
CA ARG A 91 -1.55 8.91 -5.89
C ARG A 91 -2.62 9.82 -6.46
N PHE A 92 -3.56 9.29 -7.24
CA PHE A 92 -4.69 10.06 -7.76
C PHE A 92 -5.55 10.64 -6.64
N LEU A 93 -5.78 9.84 -5.58
CA LEU A 93 -6.46 10.32 -4.38
C LEU A 93 -5.58 11.27 -3.56
N GLY A 94 -4.27 11.33 -3.74
CA GLY A 94 -3.36 12.08 -2.84
C GLY A 94 -3.12 11.37 -1.51
N VAL A 95 -3.16 10.04 -1.53
CA VAL A 95 -2.80 9.14 -0.43
C VAL A 95 -1.30 8.82 -0.53
N THR A 96 -0.58 8.88 0.59
CA THR A 96 0.90 8.86 0.61
C THR A 96 1.50 7.61 1.24
N ILE A 97 0.68 6.72 1.78
CA ILE A 97 1.11 5.53 2.54
C ILE A 97 1.39 4.31 1.66
N PHE A 98 1.24 4.45 0.34
CA PHE A 98 1.58 3.42 -0.65
C PHE A 98 2.93 3.79 -1.30
N PRO A 99 3.98 2.96 -1.14
CA PRO A 99 5.29 3.26 -1.72
C PRO A 99 5.24 3.31 -3.25
N ALA A 100 6.15 4.10 -3.83
CA ALA A 100 6.27 4.21 -5.28
C ALA A 100 6.48 2.84 -5.92
N THR A 101 5.64 2.52 -6.89
CA THR A 101 5.66 1.24 -7.61
C THR A 101 5.43 1.49 -9.09
N VAL A 102 6.40 1.11 -9.92
CA VAL A 102 6.41 1.39 -11.36
C VAL A 102 6.58 0.09 -12.15
N PRO A 103 6.15 0.03 -13.42
CA PRO A 103 6.43 -1.11 -14.27
C PRO A 103 7.92 -1.15 -14.62
N LYS A 104 8.46 -2.36 -14.78
CA LYS A 104 9.76 -2.57 -15.43
C LYS A 104 9.66 -3.76 -16.36
N SER A 105 10.31 -3.64 -17.50
CA SER A 105 10.60 -4.76 -18.40
C SER A 105 12.06 -5.13 -18.20
N LEU A 106 12.37 -6.42 -18.23
CA LEU A 106 13.71 -6.94 -18.09
C LEU A 106 14.24 -7.37 -19.44
N ASP A 107 15.51 -7.06 -19.70
CA ASP A 107 16.21 -7.65 -20.84
C ASP A 107 16.53 -9.15 -20.60
N ALA A 108 17.00 -9.82 -21.66
CA ALA A 108 17.31 -11.24 -21.60
C ALA A 108 18.47 -11.56 -20.63
N ALA A 109 19.44 -10.65 -20.47
CA ALA A 109 20.60 -10.87 -19.61
C ALA A 109 20.19 -10.79 -18.12
N THR A 110 19.42 -9.78 -17.74
CA THR A 110 18.84 -9.63 -16.41
C THR A 110 17.90 -10.78 -16.10
N ALA A 111 17.01 -11.16 -17.04
CA ALA A 111 16.12 -12.30 -16.85
C ALA A 111 16.91 -13.60 -16.58
N ALA A 112 17.98 -13.86 -17.33
CA ALA A 112 18.86 -15.02 -17.11
C ALA A 112 19.54 -14.99 -15.72
N ARG A 113 20.01 -13.81 -15.27
CA ARG A 113 20.60 -13.64 -13.93
C ARG A 113 19.58 -13.95 -12.82
N LEU A 114 18.34 -13.47 -12.95
CA LEU A 114 17.27 -13.77 -11.98
C LEU A 114 16.89 -15.25 -11.99
N ALA A 115 16.85 -15.88 -13.17
CA ALA A 115 16.58 -17.32 -13.30
C ALA A 115 17.64 -18.14 -12.57
N ALA A 116 18.93 -17.82 -12.75
CA ALA A 116 20.02 -18.49 -12.05
C ALA A 116 19.88 -18.38 -10.51
N ILE A 117 19.46 -17.22 -9.99
CA ILE A 117 19.18 -17.05 -8.55
C ILE A 117 18.05 -17.96 -8.07
N LEU A 118 16.97 -18.09 -8.84
CA LEU A 118 15.85 -18.97 -8.50
C LEU A 118 16.21 -20.45 -8.65
N GLU A 119 17.07 -20.83 -9.59
CA GLU A 119 17.54 -22.21 -9.79
C GLU A 119 18.43 -22.68 -8.65
N ALA A 120 19.28 -21.79 -8.13
CA ALA A 120 20.14 -22.05 -6.98
C ALA A 120 19.36 -22.30 -5.67
N LYS A 121 18.01 -22.19 -5.70
CA LYS A 121 17.16 -22.34 -4.52
C LYS A 121 15.97 -23.25 -4.79
N ALA A 122 15.71 -24.15 -3.85
CA ALA A 122 14.45 -24.88 -3.77
C ALA A 122 13.81 -24.64 -2.41
N PHE A 123 12.50 -24.38 -2.39
CA PHE A 123 11.76 -24.26 -1.14
C PHE A 123 11.22 -25.64 -0.77
N ARG A 124 11.84 -26.27 0.24
CA ARG A 124 11.47 -27.60 0.75
C ARG A 124 11.34 -27.54 2.27
N THR A 125 10.53 -28.43 2.85
CA THR A 125 10.43 -28.61 4.30
C THR A 125 10.17 -30.08 4.61
N ASP A 126 10.74 -30.54 5.71
CA ASP A 126 10.56 -31.89 6.24
C ASP A 126 9.51 -31.90 7.39
N ARG A 127 8.87 -30.74 7.68
CA ARG A 127 7.88 -30.56 8.76
C ARG A 127 6.45 -30.61 8.23
N ASP A 128 5.51 -31.14 9.02
CA ASP A 128 4.15 -31.56 8.60
C ASP A 128 2.98 -30.60 8.93
N ASP A 129 3.24 -29.31 9.10
CA ASP A 129 2.22 -28.33 9.55
C ASP A 129 1.85 -27.24 8.50
N HIS A 130 1.07 -26.24 8.92
CA HIS A 130 0.65 -25.08 8.12
C HIS A 130 1.79 -24.40 7.32
N HIS A 131 3.04 -24.49 7.78
CA HIS A 131 4.21 -24.01 7.03
C HIS A 131 4.40 -24.74 5.70
N GLN A 132 3.99 -26.01 5.58
CA GLN A 132 4.05 -26.74 4.31
C GLN A 132 3.25 -26.07 3.21
N ARG A 133 2.05 -25.56 3.51
CA ARG A 133 1.22 -24.90 2.49
C ARG A 133 1.90 -23.65 1.97
N ALA A 134 2.40 -22.79 2.86
CA ALA A 134 3.11 -21.57 2.47
C ALA A 134 4.38 -21.89 1.66
N ILE A 135 5.16 -22.90 2.09
CA ILE A 135 6.39 -23.32 1.41
C ILE A 135 6.07 -23.93 0.04
N LYS A 136 5.05 -24.80 -0.06
CA LYS A 136 4.57 -25.35 -1.32
C LYS A 136 4.12 -24.24 -2.28
N THR A 137 3.32 -23.29 -1.80
CA THR A 137 2.89 -22.14 -2.60
C THR A 137 4.08 -21.30 -3.05
N LYS A 138 5.08 -21.08 -2.19
CA LYS A 138 6.30 -20.36 -2.54
C LYS A 138 7.12 -21.10 -3.62
N GLU A 139 7.20 -22.43 -3.53
CA GLU A 139 7.84 -23.26 -4.56
C GLU A 139 7.07 -23.23 -5.88
N GLU A 140 5.73 -23.31 -5.85
CA GLU A 140 4.90 -23.15 -7.05
C GLU A 140 5.12 -21.79 -7.72
N ASN A 141 5.21 -20.72 -6.92
CA ASN A 141 5.51 -19.38 -7.40
C ASN A 141 6.95 -19.26 -7.94
N ARG A 142 7.94 -19.92 -7.33
CA ARG A 142 9.31 -20.00 -7.84
C ARG A 142 9.35 -20.63 -9.22
N LEU A 143 8.68 -21.77 -9.38
CA LEU A 143 8.61 -22.49 -10.66
C LEU A 143 7.85 -21.69 -11.72
N ALA A 144 6.81 -20.96 -11.34
CA ALA A 144 6.10 -20.06 -12.26
C ALA A 144 6.99 -18.92 -12.73
N ALA A 145 7.69 -18.24 -11.81
CA ALA A 145 8.63 -17.17 -12.14
C ALA A 145 9.77 -17.68 -13.04
N LEU A 146 10.30 -18.89 -12.80
CA LEU A 146 11.30 -19.51 -13.68
C LEU A 146 10.80 -19.74 -15.10
N ARG A 147 9.54 -20.17 -15.28
CA ARG A 147 8.97 -20.33 -16.61
C ARG A 147 8.88 -18.99 -17.35
N THR A 148 8.40 -17.95 -16.67
CA THR A 148 8.35 -16.59 -17.23
C THR A 148 9.74 -16.11 -17.64
N LEU A 149 10.74 -16.23 -16.74
CA LEU A 149 12.11 -15.77 -16.99
C LEU A 149 12.83 -16.51 -18.13
N ARG A 150 12.43 -17.74 -18.44
CA ARG A 150 13.03 -18.57 -19.50
C ARG A 150 12.30 -18.47 -20.84
N GLY A 151 11.03 -18.08 -20.84
CA GLY A 151 10.14 -18.21 -21.99
C GLY A 151 10.00 -16.96 -22.85
N GLU A 152 10.38 -15.79 -22.35
CA GLU A 152 9.97 -14.50 -22.95
C GLU A 152 11.16 -13.55 -23.16
N THR A 153 11.21 -12.91 -24.33
CA THR A 153 11.96 -11.67 -24.51
C THR A 153 11.13 -10.54 -23.89
N GLY A 154 11.68 -9.82 -22.91
CA GLY A 154 10.99 -8.68 -22.29
C GLY A 154 10.08 -9.07 -21.13
N VAL A 155 10.63 -9.70 -20.09
CA VAL A 155 9.86 -10.11 -18.91
C VAL A 155 9.39 -8.89 -18.14
N GLU A 156 8.07 -8.76 -17.96
CA GLU A 156 7.50 -7.65 -17.20
C GLU A 156 7.43 -7.93 -15.70
N GLY A 157 7.48 -6.88 -14.90
CA GLY A 157 7.26 -6.91 -13.46
C GLY A 157 6.96 -5.53 -12.90
N CYS A 158 6.89 -5.42 -11.58
CA CYS A 158 6.87 -4.12 -10.90
C CYS A 158 8.11 -3.92 -10.04
N PHE A 159 8.63 -2.70 -10.08
CA PHE A 159 9.73 -2.24 -9.25
C PHE A 159 9.20 -1.26 -8.21
N LYS A 160 9.43 -1.60 -6.93
CA LYS A 160 8.90 -0.91 -5.77
C LYS A 160 10.03 -0.23 -5.00
N GLU A 161 9.76 0.99 -4.53
CA GLU A 161 10.65 1.73 -3.63
C GLU A 161 11.07 0.84 -2.46
N TRP A 162 12.37 0.78 -2.19
CA TRP A 162 12.86 0.24 -0.93
C TRP A 162 12.61 1.25 0.18
N VAL A 163 11.82 0.86 1.16
CA VAL A 163 11.56 1.70 2.33
C VAL A 163 12.39 1.19 3.49
N GLU A 164 13.33 2.03 3.94
CA GLU A 164 14.14 1.73 5.11
C GLU A 164 13.36 1.95 6.40
N ASN A 165 13.82 1.27 7.46
CA ASN A 165 13.33 1.50 8.83
C ASN A 165 11.83 1.26 8.99
N ILE A 166 11.34 0.19 8.36
CA ILE A 166 9.97 -0.30 8.48
C ILE A 166 9.87 -1.45 9.49
N GLN A 167 8.69 -1.59 10.08
CA GLN A 167 8.34 -2.72 10.94
C GLN A 167 6.84 -2.99 10.83
N PHE A 168 6.41 -4.25 10.76
CA PHE A 168 4.98 -4.63 10.86
C PHE A 168 4.31 -4.00 12.08
N VAL A 169 2.99 -3.79 12.05
CA VAL A 169 2.24 -3.27 13.20
C VAL A 169 1.12 -4.23 13.59
N SER A 170 1.36 -5.09 14.57
CA SER A 170 0.41 -6.11 15.01
C SER A 170 -0.93 -5.54 15.51
N GLU A 171 -0.91 -4.35 16.10
CA GLU A 171 -2.09 -3.70 16.69
C GLU A 171 -3.14 -3.28 15.64
N ILE A 172 -2.76 -3.18 14.36
CA ILE A 172 -3.65 -2.84 13.24
C ILE A 172 -3.45 -3.76 12.03
N GLY A 173 -2.60 -4.78 12.14
CA GLY A 173 -2.22 -5.66 11.05
C GLY A 173 -3.23 -6.78 10.77
N THR A 174 -4.18 -7.03 11.68
CA THR A 174 -5.27 -8.00 11.49
C THR A 174 -6.63 -7.35 11.65
N ARG A 175 -7.69 -7.94 11.06
CA ARG A 175 -9.07 -7.42 11.18
C ARG A 175 -9.52 -7.32 12.63
N SER A 176 -9.21 -8.33 13.44
CA SER A 176 -9.56 -8.35 14.85
C SER A 176 -8.80 -7.28 15.64
N ALA A 177 -7.48 -7.17 15.42
CA ALA A 177 -6.65 -6.17 16.10
C ALA A 177 -7.07 -4.74 15.74
N LEU A 178 -7.25 -4.45 14.45
CA LEU A 178 -7.73 -3.14 14.00
C LEU A 178 -9.13 -2.84 14.55
N GLY A 179 -10.06 -3.80 14.51
CA GLY A 179 -11.41 -3.62 15.04
C GLY A 179 -11.45 -3.32 16.55
N ALA A 180 -10.49 -3.85 17.31
CA ALA A 180 -10.32 -3.56 18.73
C ALA A 180 -9.51 -2.26 18.99
N HIS A 181 -8.83 -1.72 17.98
CA HIS A 181 -7.94 -0.58 18.15
C HIS A 181 -8.74 0.71 18.42
N PRO A 182 -8.33 1.55 19.40
CA PRO A 182 -9.05 2.78 19.76
C PRO A 182 -9.25 3.78 18.61
N VAL A 183 -8.48 3.68 17.52
CA VAL A 183 -8.63 4.55 16.35
C VAL A 183 -9.99 4.40 15.68
N MET A 184 -10.61 3.22 15.72
CA MET A 184 -11.84 2.93 14.99
C MET A 184 -13.01 3.81 15.43
N LYS A 185 -13.03 4.27 16.69
CA LYS A 185 -14.06 5.20 17.16
C LYS A 185 -14.00 6.57 16.47
N TYR A 186 -12.82 6.98 15.98
CA TYR A 186 -12.64 8.24 15.25
C TYR A 186 -13.00 8.13 13.77
N LEU A 187 -13.21 6.91 13.27
CA LEU A 187 -13.61 6.65 11.89
C LEU A 187 -15.13 6.57 11.71
N LYS A 188 -15.90 6.64 12.80
CA LYS A 188 -17.37 6.68 12.76
C LYS A 188 -17.84 8.12 12.59
N ALA A 189 -18.89 8.33 11.80
CA ALA A 189 -19.45 9.65 11.53
C ALA A 189 -19.96 10.31 12.82
N GLY A 190 -20.68 9.55 13.65
CA GLY A 190 -21.13 9.97 14.99
C GLY A 190 -20.08 9.82 16.10
N GLY A 191 -18.86 9.39 15.79
CA GLY A 191 -17.79 9.22 16.76
C GLY A 191 -17.07 10.54 17.09
N PRO A 192 -16.28 10.60 18.18
CA PRO A 192 -15.52 11.79 18.52
C PRO A 192 -14.48 12.13 17.42
N LEU A 193 -14.04 13.38 17.38
CA LEU A 193 -12.86 13.74 16.60
C LEU A 193 -11.61 13.10 17.21
N PRO A 194 -10.57 12.77 16.41
CA PRO A 194 -9.31 12.32 16.96
C PRO A 194 -8.72 13.41 17.89
N PRO A 195 -8.29 13.05 19.10
CA PRO A 195 -7.72 14.00 20.05
C PRO A 195 -6.38 14.55 19.56
N GLU A 196 -5.90 15.60 20.19
CA GLU A 196 -4.52 16.06 20.03
C GLU A 196 -3.53 15.03 20.62
N GLY A 197 -2.29 15.08 20.14
CA GLY A 197 -1.22 14.16 20.56
C GLY A 197 -1.09 12.90 19.70
N ALA A 198 -0.31 11.94 20.20
CA ALA A 198 0.11 10.77 19.45
C ALA A 198 -0.46 9.46 20.01
N ALA A 199 -0.85 8.58 19.10
CA ALA A 199 -0.98 7.16 19.36
C ALA A 199 0.41 6.52 19.36
N ARG A 200 0.59 5.52 20.23
CA ARG A 200 1.78 4.67 20.19
C ARG A 200 1.42 3.36 19.49
N LEU A 201 2.13 3.05 18.41
CA LEU A 201 2.07 1.78 17.71
C LEU A 201 3.18 0.86 18.22
N LYS A 202 2.90 -0.44 18.33
CA LYS A 202 3.88 -1.44 18.79
C LYS A 202 3.87 -2.71 17.94
N GLN A 203 5.04 -3.35 17.91
CA GLN A 203 5.24 -4.68 17.37
C GLN A 203 6.36 -5.38 18.13
N CYS A 204 6.11 -6.57 18.65
CA CYS A 204 7.18 -7.45 19.12
C CYS A 204 7.35 -8.59 18.10
N THR A 205 8.57 -8.86 17.66
CA THR A 205 8.84 -9.91 16.67
C THR A 205 10.05 -10.75 17.08
N TYR A 206 9.94 -12.04 16.77
CA TYR A 206 11.02 -13.02 16.85
C TYR A 206 11.49 -13.49 15.46
N LEU A 207 10.78 -13.08 14.42
CA LEU A 207 10.96 -13.52 13.03
C LEU A 207 11.99 -12.66 12.28
N MET A 208 12.06 -11.36 12.61
CA MET A 208 12.94 -10.41 11.91
C MET A 208 14.37 -10.38 12.48
N SER A 209 15.34 -10.03 11.63
CA SER A 209 16.68 -9.62 12.09
C SER A 209 16.55 -8.36 12.94
N GLU A 210 17.14 -8.38 14.14
CA GLU A 210 16.79 -7.54 15.30
C GLU A 210 15.50 -8.03 16.00
N LYS A 211 15.64 -9.09 16.80
CA LYS A 211 14.58 -9.55 17.70
C LYS A 211 14.30 -8.50 18.77
N GLY A 212 13.03 -8.30 19.10
CA GLY A 212 12.64 -7.39 20.17
C GLY A 212 11.31 -6.69 19.91
N CYS A 213 11.03 -5.69 20.74
CA CYS A 213 9.86 -4.85 20.60
C CYS A 213 10.21 -3.52 19.94
N PHE A 214 9.46 -3.17 18.92
CA PHE A 214 9.53 -1.92 18.20
C PHE A 214 8.34 -1.07 18.60
N SER A 215 8.53 0.24 18.68
CA SER A 215 7.42 1.16 18.87
C SER A 215 7.62 2.47 18.15
N GLY A 216 6.52 3.08 17.72
CA GLY A 216 6.49 4.35 17.02
C GLY A 216 5.37 5.25 17.53
N GLU A 217 5.53 6.56 17.37
CA GLU A 217 4.48 7.54 17.70
C GLU A 217 3.95 8.19 16.42
N ILE A 218 2.62 8.19 16.27
CA ILE A 218 1.89 8.76 15.14
C ILE A 218 0.75 9.62 15.68
N GLU A 219 0.54 10.81 15.14
CA GLU A 219 -0.58 11.66 15.55
C GLU A 219 -1.93 10.95 15.34
N TRP A 220 -2.86 11.06 16.30
CA TRP A 220 -4.16 10.39 16.21
C TRP A 220 -4.94 10.76 14.95
N ARG A 221 -4.92 12.06 14.58
CA ARG A 221 -5.57 12.56 13.37
C ARG A 221 -4.98 11.93 12.11
N ARG A 222 -3.65 11.82 12.06
CA ARG A 222 -2.94 11.16 10.96
C ARG A 222 -3.27 9.68 10.89
N LEU A 223 -3.18 8.95 12.00
CA LEU A 223 -3.48 7.52 12.03
C LEU A 223 -4.91 7.22 11.55
N ALA A 224 -5.90 8.01 12.01
CA ALA A 224 -7.27 7.86 11.57
C ALA A 224 -7.42 8.09 10.05
N ARG A 225 -6.84 9.18 9.53
CA ARG A 225 -6.84 9.47 8.10
C ARG A 225 -6.17 8.37 7.29
N ASP A 226 -4.97 7.96 7.69
CA ASP A 226 -4.16 6.99 6.94
C ASP A 226 -4.87 5.62 6.92
N ILE A 227 -5.58 5.21 7.99
CA ILE A 227 -6.40 3.98 7.98
C ILE A 227 -7.62 4.12 7.06
N SER A 228 -8.35 5.24 7.12
CA SER A 228 -9.49 5.48 6.24
C SER A 228 -9.07 5.46 4.76
N ASP A 229 -7.95 6.11 4.45
CA ASP A 229 -7.38 6.16 3.10
C ASP A 229 -6.90 4.78 2.63
N MET A 230 -6.24 4.01 3.50
CA MET A 230 -5.83 2.63 3.21
C MET A 230 -7.03 1.77 2.84
N MET A 231 -8.08 1.80 3.67
CA MET A 231 -9.29 1.00 3.45
C MET A 231 -10.06 1.43 2.21
N LEU A 232 -10.07 2.72 1.88
CA LEU A 232 -10.66 3.21 0.64
C LEU A 232 -9.87 2.70 -0.57
N VAL A 233 -8.54 2.83 -0.59
CA VAL A 233 -7.72 2.32 -1.70
C VAL A 233 -7.86 0.80 -1.84
N ASP A 234 -7.86 0.06 -0.72
CA ASP A 234 -8.08 -1.39 -0.73
C ASP A 234 -9.46 -1.74 -1.30
N ALA A 235 -10.51 -0.97 -0.99
CA ALA A 235 -11.83 -1.18 -1.57
C ALA A 235 -11.87 -0.88 -3.08
N LEU A 236 -11.17 0.16 -3.54
CA LEU A 236 -11.10 0.50 -4.97
C LEU A 236 -10.29 -0.51 -5.77
N ALA A 237 -9.19 -1.01 -5.20
CA ALA A 237 -8.31 -1.98 -5.86
C ALA A 237 -8.75 -3.44 -5.66
N GLY A 238 -9.80 -3.68 -4.87
CA GLY A 238 -10.23 -5.03 -4.51
C GLY A 238 -9.19 -5.82 -3.72
N ASN A 239 -8.49 -5.16 -2.79
CA ASN A 239 -7.50 -5.82 -1.93
C ASN A 239 -8.18 -6.49 -0.73
N LEU A 240 -8.23 -7.81 -0.72
CA LEU A 240 -8.78 -8.58 0.41
C LEU A 240 -7.71 -9.07 1.40
N ASP A 241 -6.44 -8.86 1.07
CA ASP A 241 -5.27 -9.36 1.80
C ASP A 241 -4.56 -8.27 2.60
N ARG A 242 -5.22 -7.16 2.96
CA ARG A 242 -4.59 -6.12 3.81
C ARG A 242 -4.28 -6.62 5.22
N PHE A 243 -5.15 -7.46 5.77
CA PHE A 243 -5.16 -7.79 7.20
C PHE A 243 -4.80 -9.24 7.60
N PRO A 244 -3.84 -9.94 6.94
CA PRO A 244 -3.34 -11.22 7.42
C PRO A 244 -2.31 -11.08 8.56
N GLY A 245 -1.90 -9.86 8.91
CA GLY A 245 -0.90 -9.55 9.95
C GLY A 245 0.41 -8.95 9.44
N GLY A 246 0.67 -9.01 8.13
CA GLY A 246 1.97 -8.65 7.53
C GLY A 246 1.97 -7.44 6.58
N ASN A 247 0.83 -6.87 6.22
CA ASN A 247 0.77 -5.91 5.11
C ASN A 247 0.57 -4.45 5.57
N VAL A 248 0.61 -4.21 6.88
CA VAL A 248 0.59 -2.88 7.50
C VAL A 248 1.87 -2.70 8.32
N HIS A 249 2.63 -1.66 7.97
CA HIS A 249 3.93 -1.37 8.58
C HIS A 249 3.93 0.03 9.17
N MET A 250 4.79 0.28 10.15
CA MET A 250 5.21 1.62 10.55
C MET A 250 6.60 1.90 9.99
N ARG A 251 6.82 3.11 9.50
CA ARG A 251 8.11 3.59 9.00
C ARG A 251 8.57 4.77 9.84
N SER A 252 9.86 4.82 10.18
CA SER A 252 10.46 6.05 10.74
C SER A 252 10.49 7.18 9.71
N LEU A 253 9.86 8.32 10.04
CA LEU A 253 9.91 9.52 9.20
C LEU A 253 11.28 10.19 9.23
N ASP A 254 11.97 10.09 10.36
CA ASP A 254 13.27 10.73 10.55
C ASP A 254 14.42 9.84 10.07
N GLY A 255 14.13 8.63 9.58
CA GLY A 255 15.14 7.62 9.26
C GLY A 255 15.93 7.11 10.48
N VAL A 256 15.49 7.47 11.69
CA VAL A 256 16.24 7.23 12.93
C VAL A 256 15.62 6.07 13.69
N ARG A 257 16.49 5.11 14.09
CA ARG A 257 16.20 4.08 15.09
C ARG A 257 16.87 4.45 16.40
N LYS A 258 16.12 4.57 17.50
CA LYS A 258 16.70 4.75 18.83
C LYS A 258 16.62 3.45 19.60
N LYS A 259 17.77 2.85 19.94
CA LYS A 259 17.79 1.72 20.88
C LYS A 259 17.33 2.21 22.26
N VAL A 260 16.39 1.50 22.86
CA VAL A 260 15.85 1.77 24.20
C VAL A 260 15.89 0.48 25.01
N LYS A 261 15.78 0.57 26.34
CA LYS A 261 15.71 -0.63 27.19
C LYS A 261 14.52 -1.50 26.73
N GLY A 262 14.81 -2.72 26.27
CA GLY A 262 13.82 -3.68 25.80
C GLY A 262 13.41 -3.56 24.33
N GLY A 263 14.06 -2.71 23.51
CA GLY A 263 13.71 -2.65 22.09
C GLY A 263 14.22 -1.46 21.30
N VAL A 264 13.48 -1.12 20.24
CA VAL A 264 13.76 0.00 19.33
C VAL A 264 12.57 0.96 19.32
N ARG A 265 12.84 2.26 19.38
CA ARG A 265 11.85 3.32 19.23
C ARG A 265 12.11 4.12 17.97
N PHE A 266 11.06 4.28 17.17
CA PHE A 266 10.96 5.28 16.12
C PHE A 266 10.29 6.52 16.74
N PRO A 267 10.98 7.68 16.81
CA PRO A 267 10.40 8.87 17.43
C PRO A 267 9.11 9.32 16.76
N ARG A 268 9.07 9.27 15.43
CA ARG A 268 7.93 9.67 14.62
C ARG A 268 7.72 8.67 13.51
N VAL A 269 6.50 8.20 13.35
CA VAL A 269 6.17 7.23 12.31
C VAL A 269 4.99 7.64 11.45
N GLU A 270 4.96 7.04 10.27
CA GLU A 270 3.76 6.88 9.45
C GLU A 270 3.44 5.40 9.30
N ILE A 271 2.19 5.08 8.97
CA ILE A 271 1.86 3.73 8.52
C ILE A 271 2.11 3.60 7.02
N LEU A 272 2.38 2.38 6.56
CA LEU A 272 2.52 2.02 5.17
C LEU A 272 1.65 0.82 4.83
N ALA A 273 1.02 0.90 3.66
CA ALA A 273 0.27 -0.15 3.01
C ALA A 273 1.19 -0.90 2.04
N LEU A 274 1.75 -2.03 2.48
CA LEU A 274 2.67 -2.86 1.69
C LEU A 274 1.95 -4.05 1.06
N ASP A 275 2.64 -4.72 0.13
CA ASP A 275 2.19 -5.97 -0.50
C ASP A 275 0.76 -5.96 -1.07
N ASN A 276 0.55 -5.14 -2.08
CA ASN A 276 -0.75 -4.97 -2.75
C ASN A 276 -0.97 -5.93 -3.93
N GLY A 277 -0.16 -6.99 -4.03
CA GLY A 277 -0.24 -7.95 -5.13
C GLY A 277 -1.53 -8.77 -5.17
N ALA A 278 -2.31 -8.79 -4.08
CA ALA A 278 -3.60 -9.47 -4.03
C ALA A 278 -4.78 -8.64 -4.59
N THR A 279 -4.50 -7.57 -5.34
CA THR A 279 -5.51 -6.67 -5.91
C THR A 279 -5.94 -7.08 -7.32
N PHE A 280 -7.20 -6.83 -7.63
CA PHE A 280 -7.85 -7.23 -8.88
C PHE A 280 -7.66 -8.73 -9.20
N MET A 281 -7.72 -9.58 -8.17
CA MET A 281 -7.55 -11.04 -8.29
C MET A 281 -8.86 -11.82 -8.11
N GLY A 282 -9.95 -11.16 -7.70
CA GLY A 282 -11.23 -11.80 -7.41
C GLY A 282 -12.41 -10.95 -7.85
N PRO A 283 -13.62 -11.53 -7.85
CA PRO A 283 -14.82 -10.85 -8.30
C PRO A 283 -15.17 -9.66 -7.38
N SER A 284 -15.79 -8.64 -7.98
CA SER A 284 -16.19 -7.34 -7.41
C SER A 284 -16.93 -7.32 -6.05
N PRO A 285 -17.88 -8.23 -5.70
CA PRO A 285 -18.86 -7.93 -4.65
C PRO A 285 -18.30 -7.85 -3.22
N ARG A 286 -17.07 -8.32 -2.97
CA ARG A 286 -16.44 -8.32 -1.63
C ARG A 286 -15.48 -7.16 -1.38
N ASN A 287 -15.20 -6.35 -2.39
CA ASN A 287 -14.16 -5.33 -2.33
C ASN A 287 -14.44 -4.26 -1.26
N LEU A 288 -15.72 -3.95 -0.98
CA LEU A 288 -16.11 -2.98 0.04
C LEU A 288 -16.38 -3.60 1.41
N ASP A 289 -16.20 -4.91 1.61
CA ASP A 289 -16.70 -5.56 2.81
C ASP A 289 -16.04 -5.03 4.08
N ASP A 290 -14.71 -4.85 4.08
CA ASP A 290 -14.00 -4.29 5.22
C ASP A 290 -14.37 -2.81 5.44
N LEU A 291 -14.47 -2.02 4.36
CA LEU A 291 -14.84 -0.60 4.42
C LEU A 291 -16.25 -0.40 4.98
N THR A 292 -17.21 -1.19 4.52
CA THR A 292 -18.63 -1.10 4.90
C THR A 292 -18.94 -1.85 6.19
N GLY A 293 -18.00 -2.66 6.68
CA GLY A 293 -18.17 -3.53 7.84
C GLY A 293 -19.05 -4.74 7.60
N ARG A 294 -19.22 -5.18 6.34
CA ARG A 294 -19.95 -6.42 6.01
C ARG A 294 -19.18 -7.67 6.42
N SER A 295 -17.86 -7.69 6.23
CA SER A 295 -16.99 -8.78 6.69
C SER A 295 -16.77 -8.73 8.20
N ALA A 296 -16.64 -7.51 8.74
CA ALA A 296 -16.36 -7.25 10.14
C ALA A 296 -16.94 -5.89 10.56
N PRO A 297 -18.09 -5.84 11.24
CA PRO A 297 -18.76 -4.57 11.61
C PRO A 297 -17.88 -3.59 12.38
N ALA A 298 -16.94 -4.11 13.18
CA ALA A 298 -15.97 -3.30 13.92
C ALA A 298 -15.11 -2.41 12.99
N LEU A 299 -14.83 -2.88 11.75
CA LEU A 299 -14.00 -2.19 10.78
C LEU A 299 -14.69 -1.06 10.01
N ARG A 300 -16.02 -0.94 10.08
CA ARG A 300 -16.79 0.04 9.28
C ARG A 300 -16.19 1.45 9.36
N VAL A 301 -15.90 2.07 8.22
CA VAL A 301 -15.35 3.43 8.11
C VAL A 301 -16.39 4.36 7.53
N GLU A 302 -16.73 5.43 8.24
CA GLU A 302 -17.76 6.40 7.84
C GLU A 302 -17.20 7.81 7.70
N ARG A 303 -15.96 8.05 8.15
CA ARG A 303 -15.27 9.33 8.07
C ARG A 303 -14.05 9.22 7.15
N PHE A 304 -13.96 10.13 6.20
CA PHE A 304 -12.94 10.16 5.16
C PHE A 304 -12.27 11.53 5.12
N ALA A 305 -11.06 11.61 4.58
CA ALA A 305 -10.39 12.90 4.41
C ALA A 305 -11.19 13.85 3.50
N ALA A 306 -11.12 15.15 3.78
CA ALA A 306 -11.67 16.18 2.89
C ALA A 306 -11.21 15.97 1.44
N GLY A 307 -12.12 16.18 0.49
CA GLY A 307 -11.85 16.05 -0.94
C GLY A 307 -11.84 14.62 -1.50
N ARG A 308 -11.89 13.56 -0.67
CA ARG A 308 -11.96 12.16 -1.16
C ARG A 308 -13.17 11.92 -2.06
N HIS A 309 -14.33 12.41 -1.66
CA HIS A 309 -15.55 12.34 -2.47
C HIS A 309 -15.40 13.06 -3.82
N ALA A 310 -14.78 14.26 -3.84
CA ALA A 310 -14.53 14.99 -5.09
C ALA A 310 -13.58 14.22 -6.01
N LYS A 311 -12.48 13.66 -5.45
CA LYS A 311 -11.56 12.81 -6.22
C LYS A 311 -12.22 11.55 -6.76
N LEU A 312 -13.08 10.88 -5.99
CA LEU A 312 -13.83 9.73 -6.51
C LEU A 312 -14.73 10.11 -7.69
N ARG A 313 -15.37 11.28 -7.65
CA ARG A 313 -16.13 11.79 -8.81
C ARG A 313 -15.26 12.11 -10.01
N GLU A 314 -14.12 12.76 -9.81
CA GLU A 314 -13.14 13.00 -10.88
C GLU A 314 -12.69 11.68 -11.52
N MET A 315 -12.39 10.66 -10.69
CA MET A 315 -12.04 9.32 -11.14
C MET A 315 -13.16 8.69 -11.96
N LYS A 316 -14.41 8.80 -11.50
CA LYS A 316 -15.58 8.27 -12.21
C LYS A 316 -15.76 8.92 -13.57
N VAL A 317 -15.66 10.25 -13.64
CA VAL A 317 -15.74 10.99 -14.89
C VAL A 317 -14.66 10.51 -15.87
N LEU A 318 -13.42 10.33 -15.41
CA LEU A 318 -12.34 9.82 -16.23
C LEU A 318 -12.64 8.40 -16.75
N LEU A 319 -13.13 7.50 -15.88
CA LEU A 319 -13.47 6.12 -16.24
C LEU A 319 -14.62 6.05 -17.26
N ASP A 320 -15.61 6.93 -17.17
CA ASP A 320 -16.78 6.92 -18.05
C ASP A 320 -16.53 7.59 -19.40
N GLN A 321 -15.81 8.71 -19.39
CA GLN A 321 -15.67 9.57 -20.57
C GLN A 321 -14.43 9.26 -21.39
N ASP A 322 -13.36 8.80 -20.75
CA ASP A 322 -12.10 8.48 -21.42
C ASP A 322 -11.44 7.22 -20.82
N PRO A 323 -11.97 6.02 -21.12
CA PRO A 323 -11.41 4.76 -20.64
C PRO A 323 -9.95 4.55 -21.06
N ALA A 324 -9.50 5.14 -22.18
CA ALA A 324 -8.12 5.06 -22.64
C ALA A 324 -7.20 5.89 -21.73
N ALA A 325 -7.57 7.14 -21.42
CA ALA A 325 -6.83 7.93 -20.44
C ALA A 325 -6.91 7.32 -19.04
N ALA A 326 -8.04 6.71 -18.66
CA ALA A 326 -8.16 5.98 -17.39
C ALA A 326 -7.21 4.77 -17.34
N ARG A 327 -7.12 3.99 -18.42
CA ARG A 327 -6.16 2.89 -18.58
C ARG A 327 -4.74 3.39 -18.38
N GLU A 328 -4.36 4.46 -19.07
CA GLU A 328 -3.04 5.05 -18.96
C GLU A 328 -2.76 5.52 -17.53
N LYS A 329 -3.75 6.16 -16.90
CA LYS A 329 -3.63 6.74 -15.57
C LYS A 329 -3.44 5.69 -14.49
N PHE A 330 -4.17 4.57 -14.55
CA PHE A 330 -4.23 3.60 -13.46
C PHE A 330 -3.46 2.30 -13.73
N PHE A 331 -3.36 1.86 -14.99
CA PHE A 331 -2.85 0.52 -15.33
C PHE A 331 -1.71 0.49 -16.36
N LEU A 332 -1.39 1.61 -17.03
CA LEU A 332 -0.41 1.79 -18.13
C LEU A 332 -0.89 1.33 -19.52
N ASN A 333 -0.44 2.06 -20.55
CA ASN A 333 -0.68 1.73 -21.96
C ASN A 333 0.33 0.74 -22.55
N SER A 334 1.54 0.66 -22.00
CA SER A 334 2.65 -0.11 -22.59
C SER A 334 2.52 -1.63 -22.45
N PHE A 335 1.53 -2.10 -21.70
CA PHE A 335 1.23 -3.52 -21.63
C PHE A 335 0.50 -3.91 -22.90
N GLU A 336 1.18 -4.67 -23.77
CA GLU A 336 0.47 -5.44 -24.79
C GLU A 336 -0.71 -6.12 -24.11
N ASP A 337 -1.88 -5.97 -24.72
CA ASP A 337 -3.16 -6.39 -24.18
C ASP A 337 -3.24 -7.91 -24.17
N SER A 338 -2.46 -8.53 -23.28
CA SER A 338 -2.28 -9.96 -23.13
C SER A 338 -3.58 -10.53 -22.51
N GLY A 339 -4.65 -10.54 -23.30
CA GLY A 339 -5.90 -11.22 -23.02
C GLY A 339 -6.99 -10.42 -22.29
N GLY A 340 -7.14 -9.10 -22.49
CA GLY A 340 -8.31 -8.34 -21.99
C GLY A 340 -8.33 -8.07 -20.48
N ARG A 341 -7.38 -8.63 -19.72
CA ARG A 341 -7.33 -8.47 -18.25
C ARG A 341 -7.29 -7.02 -17.77
N VAL A 342 -6.68 -6.11 -18.52
CA VAL A 342 -6.65 -4.69 -18.14
C VAL A 342 -8.04 -4.05 -18.28
N ILE A 343 -8.84 -4.50 -19.24
CA ILE A 343 -10.23 -4.06 -19.42
C ILE A 343 -11.06 -4.53 -18.21
N ASP A 344 -10.94 -5.80 -17.82
CA ASP A 344 -11.63 -6.33 -16.62
C ASP A 344 -11.26 -5.54 -15.35
N MET A 345 -9.98 -5.15 -15.21
CA MET A 345 -9.51 -4.34 -14.08
C MET A 345 -10.09 -2.92 -14.09
N LEU A 346 -10.26 -2.31 -15.27
CA LEU A 346 -10.89 -0.99 -15.43
C LEU A 346 -12.38 -1.03 -15.11
N GLU A 347 -13.08 -2.05 -15.62
CA GLU A 347 -14.50 -2.28 -15.32
C GLU A 347 -14.69 -2.49 -13.81
N GLN A 348 -13.87 -3.35 -13.20
CA GLN A 348 -13.89 -3.58 -11.76
C GLN A 348 -13.60 -2.29 -10.97
N LEU A 349 -12.62 -1.47 -11.40
CA LEU A 349 -12.34 -0.19 -10.76
C LEU A 349 -13.55 0.74 -10.85
N SER A 350 -14.21 0.82 -12.02
CA SER A 350 -15.41 1.64 -12.22
C SER A 350 -16.55 1.22 -11.28
N GLU A 351 -16.85 -0.08 -11.20
CA GLU A 351 -17.85 -0.62 -10.27
C GLU A 351 -17.52 -0.31 -8.81
N ASN A 352 -16.24 -0.46 -8.43
CA ASN A 352 -15.80 -0.17 -7.07
C ASN A 352 -15.93 1.33 -6.74
N VAL A 353 -15.65 2.22 -7.70
CA VAL A 353 -15.82 3.67 -7.55
C VAL A 353 -17.29 4.01 -7.36
N ASP A 354 -18.20 3.43 -8.14
CA ASP A 354 -19.65 3.62 -7.99
C ASP A 354 -20.13 3.19 -6.59
N ALA A 355 -19.73 2.01 -6.16
CA ALA A 355 -20.10 1.49 -4.86
C ALA A 355 -19.52 2.33 -3.70
N ALA A 356 -18.29 2.83 -3.85
CA ALA A 356 -17.67 3.71 -2.86
C ALA A 356 -18.39 5.07 -2.80
N LEU A 357 -18.70 5.68 -3.95
CA LEU A 357 -19.48 6.93 -4.02
C LEU A 357 -20.85 6.77 -3.36
N ALA A 358 -21.61 5.74 -3.75
CA ALA A 358 -22.92 5.46 -3.15
C ALA A 358 -22.84 5.26 -1.63
N TYR A 359 -21.78 4.59 -1.15
CA TYR A 359 -21.56 4.42 0.28
C TYR A 359 -21.28 5.75 0.99
N LEU A 360 -20.39 6.59 0.46
CA LEU A 360 -20.07 7.90 1.03
C LEU A 360 -21.30 8.82 1.05
N GLU A 361 -22.05 8.87 -0.06
CA GLU A 361 -23.28 9.66 -0.19
C GLU A 361 -24.35 9.22 0.80
N LYS A 362 -24.56 7.90 0.95
CA LYS A 362 -25.50 7.34 1.92
C LYS A 362 -25.13 7.75 3.35
N ASN A 363 -23.85 7.66 3.72
CA ASN A 363 -23.41 8.10 5.05
C ASN A 363 -23.58 9.61 5.22
N ALA A 364 -23.26 10.41 4.19
CA ALA A 364 -23.40 11.87 4.24
C ALA A 364 -24.87 12.29 4.38
N ALA A 365 -25.80 11.61 3.72
CA ALA A 365 -27.23 11.82 3.90
C ALA A 365 -27.71 11.44 5.31
N SER A 366 -27.12 10.38 5.89
CA SER A 366 -27.54 9.84 7.20
C SER A 366 -26.97 10.63 8.39
N HIS A 367 -25.77 11.19 8.25
CA HIS A 367 -25.02 11.80 9.36
C HIS A 367 -24.66 13.28 9.13
N GLY A 368 -24.97 13.82 7.95
CA GLY A 368 -24.55 15.15 7.51
C GLY A 368 -23.19 15.14 6.79
N PRO A 369 -23.00 15.94 5.73
CA PRO A 369 -21.76 15.93 4.94
C PRO A 369 -20.49 16.19 5.75
N ARG A 370 -20.53 17.12 6.72
CA ARG A 370 -19.37 17.45 7.57
C ARG A 370 -18.95 16.35 8.54
N ALA A 371 -19.86 15.42 8.89
CA ALA A 371 -19.53 14.32 9.78
C ALA A 371 -18.73 13.22 9.06
N VAL A 372 -18.96 13.09 7.75
CA VAL A 372 -18.36 12.10 6.84
C VAL A 372 -17.13 12.66 6.14
N LEU A 373 -17.19 13.94 5.74
CA LEU A 373 -16.17 14.68 5.00
C LEU A 373 -15.81 15.96 5.79
N PRO A 374 -15.14 15.83 6.96
CA PRO A 374 -14.79 16.93 7.85
C PRO A 374 -13.79 17.92 7.26
#